data_AF-A0AAD9NXL8-F1
#
_entry.id   AF-A0AAD9NXL8-F1
#
_cell.length_a   1.000
_cell.length_b   1.000
_cell.length_c   1.000
_cell.angle_alpha   90.00
_cell.angle_beta   90.00
_cell.angle_gamma   90.00
#
_symmetry.space_group_name_H-M   'P 1'
#
loop_
_entity.id
_entity.type
_entity.pdbx_description
1 polymer ?
#
loop_
_entity_poly.entity_id
_entity_poly.type
_entity_poly.pdbx_seq_one_letter_code
_entity_poly.pdbx_strand_id
1 'polypeptide(L)'
;MAKVSATLRSDGLQRRAAQNVVPLDARRRPYIDDPECPRKPDLAKDRQCLKKCLSDLDCKSKKRRCLCDGVCGRSCVKPSKRCDHLPAVSNGKYEILQFNRFGARARYTCGEGYILSGHPERRCQGDGRWSGRSPTCETEGEWTLDRERSQL
;
A
#
# COMPACT_ATOMS: atom_id res chain seq x y z
N MET A 1 20.01 52.39 -53.51
CA MET A 1 20.94 52.96 -52.52
C MET A 1 20.13 53.81 -51.52
N ALA A 2 19.70 53.25 -50.40
CA ALA A 2 19.13 54.02 -49.28
C ALA A 2 19.36 53.28 -47.95
N LYS A 3 20.34 53.82 -47.23
CA LYS A 3 20.64 53.84 -45.79
C LYS A 3 20.05 52.77 -44.86
N VAL A 4 20.99 52.02 -44.26
CA VAL A 4 20.88 51.34 -42.97
C VAL A 4 20.62 52.39 -41.87
N SER A 5 19.63 52.15 -41.00
CA SER A 5 19.56 52.76 -39.67
C SER A 5 19.23 51.67 -38.67
N ALA A 6 20.24 51.28 -37.89
CA ALA A 6 20.14 50.36 -36.78
C ALA A 6 19.46 51.05 -35.59
N THR A 7 18.38 50.46 -35.08
CA THR A 7 17.80 50.81 -33.78
C THR A 7 18.30 49.83 -32.72
N LEU A 8 19.29 50.27 -31.95
CA LEU A 8 19.68 49.64 -30.70
C LEU A 8 18.58 49.90 -29.67
N ARG A 9 17.94 48.84 -29.16
CA ARG A 9 17.26 48.87 -27.87
C ARG A 9 17.89 47.83 -26.97
N SER A 10 18.72 48.35 -26.09
CA SER A 10 19.19 47.72 -24.88
C SER A 10 18.01 47.47 -23.95
N ASP A 11 17.71 46.21 -23.65
CA ASP A 11 16.92 45.86 -22.48
C ASP A 11 17.54 44.65 -21.76
N GLY A 12 18.19 44.97 -20.65
CA GLY A 12 18.07 44.28 -19.39
C GLY A 12 18.16 42.75 -19.40
N LEU A 13 19.36 42.26 -19.13
CA LEU A 13 19.53 41.10 -18.27
C LEU A 13 18.72 41.34 -16.98
N GLN A 14 17.85 40.41 -16.57
CA GLN A 14 17.80 39.79 -15.23
C GLN A 14 16.56 38.91 -15.03
N ARG A 15 16.83 37.67 -14.58
CA ARG A 15 15.93 36.71 -13.88
C ARG A 15 14.97 35.94 -14.83
N ARG A 16 14.84 34.61 -14.78
CA ARG A 16 14.79 33.71 -13.62
C ARG A 16 15.24 32.29 -14.02
N ALA A 17 15.85 31.62 -13.04
CA ALA A 17 16.13 30.20 -12.87
C ALA A 17 15.89 29.27 -14.07
N ALA A 18 16.96 28.56 -14.45
CA ALA A 18 16.87 27.27 -15.14
C ALA A 18 15.89 26.36 -14.40
N GLN A 19 14.68 26.23 -14.94
CA GLN A 19 13.79 25.15 -14.55
C GLN A 19 14.38 23.90 -15.18
N ASN A 20 14.88 23.02 -14.32
CA ASN A 20 15.48 21.73 -14.63
C ASN A 20 14.62 20.98 -15.66
N VAL A 21 15.03 21.04 -16.92
CA VAL A 21 14.51 20.20 -17.98
C VAL A 21 15.05 18.80 -17.72
N VAL A 22 14.23 17.93 -17.13
CA VAL A 22 14.56 16.51 -17.02
C VAL A 22 14.41 15.89 -18.41
N PRO A 23 15.47 15.28 -19.00
CA PRO A 23 15.40 14.74 -20.36
C PRO A 23 14.34 13.66 -20.50
N LEU A 24 13.60 13.72 -21.60
CA LEU A 24 12.60 12.76 -22.04
C LEU A 24 13.25 11.43 -22.44
N ASP A 25 13.41 10.50 -21.51
CA ASP A 25 13.33 9.08 -21.87
C ASP A 25 11.84 8.71 -22.03
N ALA A 26 11.26 9.14 -23.16
CA ALA A 26 9.83 9.19 -23.46
C ALA A 26 9.14 7.82 -23.64
N ARG A 27 9.68 6.72 -23.09
CA ARG A 27 9.02 5.40 -23.11
C ARG A 27 8.80 4.78 -21.74
N ARG A 28 9.29 5.38 -20.67
CA ARG A 28 8.93 4.99 -19.31
C ARG A 28 8.44 6.24 -18.60
N ARG A 29 7.11 6.39 -18.50
CA ARG A 29 6.55 7.28 -17.47
C ARG A 29 7.28 6.91 -16.17
N PRO A 30 7.88 7.87 -15.45
CA PRO A 30 8.41 7.61 -14.13
C PRO A 30 7.33 6.84 -13.40
N TYR A 31 7.67 5.68 -12.85
CA TYR A 31 6.70 4.92 -12.10
C TYR A 31 6.42 5.71 -10.82
N ILE A 32 5.47 6.63 -10.90
CA ILE A 32 4.91 7.30 -9.75
C ILE A 32 4.05 6.22 -9.12
N ASP A 33 4.56 5.62 -8.04
CA ASP A 33 3.73 4.82 -7.14
C ASP A 33 2.47 5.65 -6.84
N ASP A 34 1.31 5.04 -7.03
CA ASP A 34 0.04 5.67 -6.68
C ASP A 34 0.13 6.16 -5.22
N PRO A 35 0.04 7.48 -4.94
CA PRO A 35 0.19 8.01 -3.59
C PRO A 35 -0.89 7.46 -2.64
N GLU A 36 -2.03 7.03 -3.15
CA GLU A 36 -3.10 6.41 -2.36
C GLU A 36 -2.82 4.93 -2.04
N CYS A 37 -1.98 4.27 -2.84
CA CYS A 37 -1.64 2.86 -2.67
C CYS A 37 -0.17 2.55 -3.01
N PRO A 38 0.78 3.10 -2.23
CA PRO A 38 2.19 2.93 -2.49
C PRO A 38 2.60 1.47 -2.24
N ARG A 39 3.45 0.95 -3.11
CA ARG A 39 4.05 -0.38 -2.90
C ARG A 39 5.15 -0.28 -1.84
N LYS A 40 5.18 -1.23 -0.89
CA LYS A 40 6.16 -1.30 0.19
C LYS A 40 6.93 -2.64 0.11
N PRO A 41 7.93 -2.77 -0.77
CA PRO A 41 8.64 -4.03 -1.02
C PRO A 41 9.26 -4.64 0.24
N ASP A 42 9.83 -3.80 1.11
CA ASP A 42 10.51 -4.25 2.33
C ASP A 42 9.58 -4.96 3.31
N LEU A 43 8.30 -4.56 3.32
CA LEU A 43 7.25 -5.16 4.15
C LEU A 43 6.54 -6.32 3.45
N ALA A 44 6.79 -6.51 2.15
CA ALA A 44 6.18 -7.57 1.35
C ALA A 44 7.10 -8.79 1.18
N LYS A 45 8.23 -8.87 1.90
CA LYS A 45 9.24 -9.95 1.77
C LYS A 45 8.64 -11.36 1.92
N ASP A 46 7.72 -11.54 2.87
CA ASP A 46 7.07 -12.84 3.12
C ASP A 46 5.79 -13.05 2.27
N ARG A 47 5.61 -12.23 1.24
CA ARG A 47 4.35 -12.16 0.49
C ARG A 47 4.56 -12.28 -1.01
N GLN A 48 3.66 -13.02 -1.64
CA GLN A 48 3.65 -13.14 -3.10
C GLN A 48 2.73 -12.09 -3.73
N CYS A 49 3.27 -10.89 -3.93
CA CYS A 49 2.54 -9.83 -4.60
C CYS A 49 2.17 -10.20 -6.05
N LEU A 50 0.93 -9.89 -6.42
CA LEU A 50 0.44 -10.11 -7.76
C LEU A 50 1.05 -9.13 -8.78
N LYS A 51 0.76 -9.37 -10.07
CA LYS A 51 1.18 -8.49 -11.17
C LYS A 51 0.74 -7.06 -10.87
N LYS A 52 1.71 -6.15 -10.83
CA LYS A 52 1.50 -4.71 -10.72
C LYS A 52 0.70 -4.15 -11.90
N CYS A 53 -0.10 -3.12 -11.64
CA CYS A 53 -0.96 -2.48 -12.63
C CYS A 53 -1.17 -0.99 -12.30
N LEU A 54 -1.65 -0.23 -13.28
CA LEU A 54 -2.16 1.13 -13.11
C LEU A 54 -3.67 1.19 -13.38
N SER A 55 -4.17 0.35 -14.29
CA SER A 55 -5.58 0.24 -14.66
C SER A 55 -6.03 -1.22 -14.84
N ASP A 56 -7.34 -1.45 -14.89
CA ASP A 56 -7.93 -2.79 -15.15
C ASP A 56 -7.43 -3.42 -16.46
N LEU A 57 -7.07 -2.60 -17.46
CA LEU A 57 -6.59 -3.05 -18.77
C LEU A 57 -5.21 -3.73 -18.69
N ASP A 58 -4.41 -3.42 -17.67
CA ASP A 58 -3.11 -4.07 -17.46
C ASP A 58 -3.26 -5.53 -17.04
N CYS A 59 -4.46 -5.93 -16.61
CA CYS A 59 -4.73 -7.25 -16.09
C CYS A 59 -5.09 -8.22 -17.22
N LYS A 60 -4.24 -9.25 -17.39
CA LYS A 60 -4.40 -10.27 -18.44
C LYS A 60 -5.76 -11.00 -18.42
N SER A 61 -6.42 -11.05 -17.26
CA SER A 61 -7.67 -11.77 -17.09
C SER A 61 -8.81 -10.78 -16.83
N LYS A 62 -9.92 -10.94 -17.56
CA LYS A 62 -11.17 -10.19 -17.32
C LYS A 62 -11.78 -10.39 -15.92
N LYS A 63 -11.34 -11.43 -15.18
CA LYS A 63 -11.75 -11.68 -13.79
C LYS A 63 -10.89 -10.93 -12.77
N ARG A 64 -9.86 -10.20 -13.21
CA ARG A 64 -8.95 -9.42 -12.37
C ARG A 64 -9.16 -7.94 -12.61
N ARG A 65 -8.96 -7.15 -11.56
CA ARG A 65 -9.09 -5.69 -11.53
C ARG A 65 -7.84 -5.10 -10.89
N CYS A 66 -7.48 -3.89 -11.27
CA CYS A 66 -6.37 -3.17 -10.67
C CYS A 66 -6.80 -2.53 -9.36
N LEU A 67 -6.50 -3.19 -8.25
CA LEU A 67 -6.97 -2.80 -6.93
C LEU A 67 -5.79 -2.65 -5.96
N CYS A 68 -6.01 -1.85 -4.92
CA CYS A 68 -5.01 -1.64 -3.88
C CYS A 68 -4.86 -2.90 -3.02
N ASP A 69 -3.70 -3.55 -3.13
CA ASP A 69 -3.39 -4.82 -2.46
C ASP A 69 -2.48 -4.62 -1.23
N GLY A 70 -2.72 -3.56 -0.47
CA GLY A 70 -1.95 -3.21 0.73
C GLY A 70 -0.47 -2.96 0.42
N VAL A 71 0.44 -3.64 1.12
CA VAL A 71 1.89 -3.51 0.91
C VAL A 71 2.36 -3.85 -0.51
N CYS A 72 1.54 -4.57 -1.29
CA CYS A 72 1.83 -4.85 -2.69
C CYS A 72 1.50 -3.68 -3.63
N GLY A 73 0.90 -2.60 -3.14
CA GLY A 73 0.42 -1.50 -3.96
C GLY A 73 -0.67 -1.94 -4.94
N ARG A 74 -0.86 -1.17 -6.02
CA ARG A 74 -1.79 -1.53 -7.12
C ARG A 74 -1.38 -2.85 -7.77
N SER A 75 -2.26 -3.85 -7.68
CA SER A 75 -2.04 -5.18 -8.23
C SER A 75 -3.29 -5.73 -8.92
N CYS A 76 -3.09 -6.62 -9.89
CA CYS A 76 -4.16 -7.29 -10.64
C CYS A 76 -4.85 -8.36 -9.78
N VAL A 77 -5.73 -7.94 -8.89
CA VAL A 77 -6.43 -8.79 -7.93
C VAL A 77 -7.70 -9.37 -8.52
N LYS A 78 -8.06 -10.60 -8.17
CA LYS A 78 -9.38 -11.17 -8.44
C LYS A 78 -10.31 -10.79 -7.28
N PRO A 79 -11.31 -9.89 -7.44
CA PRO A 79 -12.14 -9.44 -6.32
C PRO A 79 -12.90 -10.58 -5.62
N SER A 80 -13.21 -11.65 -6.36
CA SER A 80 -13.88 -12.85 -5.83
C SER A 80 -12.93 -13.85 -5.16
N LYS A 81 -11.61 -13.60 -5.11
CA LYS A 81 -10.65 -14.47 -4.42
C LYS A 81 -10.99 -14.51 -2.93
N ARG A 82 -11.16 -15.72 -2.40
CA ARG A 82 -11.35 -15.98 -0.97
C ARG A 82 -10.00 -16.12 -0.28
N CYS A 83 -9.94 -15.65 0.96
CA CYS A 83 -8.81 -15.89 1.82
C CYS A 83 -8.90 -17.23 2.54
N ASP A 84 -7.76 -17.68 3.04
CA ASP A 84 -7.66 -18.87 3.87
C ASP A 84 -8.51 -18.74 5.15
N HIS A 85 -8.82 -19.88 5.75
CA HIS A 85 -9.50 -19.92 7.04
C HIS A 85 -8.58 -19.35 8.13
N LEU A 86 -9.12 -18.51 9.01
CA LEU A 86 -8.35 -17.99 10.14
C LEU A 86 -8.32 -19.02 11.27
N PRO A 87 -7.16 -19.26 11.90
CA PRO A 87 -7.12 -20.09 13.09
C PRO A 87 -7.85 -19.41 14.25
N ALA A 88 -8.34 -20.21 15.21
CA ALA A 88 -8.88 -19.70 16.45
C ALA A 88 -7.81 -18.92 17.24
N VAL A 89 -8.25 -17.93 18.03
CA VAL A 89 -7.37 -17.14 18.91
C VAL A 89 -7.68 -17.52 20.35
N SER A 90 -6.66 -17.90 21.10
CA SER A 90 -6.77 -18.20 22.53
C SER A 90 -7.25 -16.96 23.28
N ASN A 91 -8.17 -17.14 24.23
CA ASN A 91 -8.71 -16.04 25.06
C ASN A 91 -9.31 -14.88 24.25
N GLY A 92 -9.77 -15.16 23.04
CA GLY A 92 -10.32 -14.17 22.14
C GLY A 92 -11.18 -14.79 21.05
N LYS A 93 -11.63 -13.95 20.16
CA LYS A 93 -12.42 -14.32 18.98
C LYS A 93 -12.18 -13.32 17.87
N TYR A 94 -12.59 -13.70 16.66
CA TYR A 94 -12.63 -12.79 15.53
C TYR A 94 -13.98 -12.86 14.84
N GLU A 95 -14.32 -11.77 14.15
CA GLU A 95 -15.45 -11.71 13.23
C GLU A 95 -14.96 -11.30 11.85
N ILE A 96 -15.45 -11.98 10.81
CA ILE A 96 -15.15 -11.63 9.42
C ILE A 96 -16.25 -10.69 8.92
N LEU A 97 -15.90 -9.41 8.81
CA LEU A 97 -16.72 -8.36 8.24
C LEU A 97 -16.68 -8.45 6.72
N GLN A 98 -17.85 -8.64 6.12
CA GLN A 98 -18.04 -8.98 4.70
C GLN A 98 -17.51 -10.40 4.41
N PHE A 99 -18.14 -11.15 3.48
CA PHE A 99 -17.70 -12.51 3.10
C PHE A 99 -16.18 -12.59 2.96
N ASN A 100 -15.53 -13.74 3.24
CA ASN A 100 -14.06 -13.89 3.32
C ASN A 100 -13.24 -13.64 2.01
N ARG A 101 -13.72 -12.77 1.13
CA ARG A 101 -13.13 -12.40 -0.16
C ARG A 101 -12.23 -11.19 -0.02
N PHE A 102 -11.46 -10.92 -1.07
CA PHE A 102 -10.56 -9.77 -1.16
C PHE A 102 -11.23 -8.50 -0.66
N GLY A 103 -10.53 -7.77 0.21
CA GLY A 103 -11.00 -6.53 0.80
C GLY A 103 -11.72 -6.69 2.14
N ALA A 104 -12.24 -7.90 2.46
CA ALA A 104 -12.88 -8.19 3.74
C ALA A 104 -11.95 -7.93 4.92
N ARG A 105 -12.53 -7.64 6.09
CA ARG A 105 -11.81 -7.35 7.34
C ARG A 105 -12.13 -8.42 8.37
N ALA A 106 -11.12 -8.94 9.04
CA ALA A 106 -11.29 -9.77 10.23
C ALA A 106 -10.96 -8.91 11.44
N ARG A 107 -11.95 -8.64 12.30
CA ARG A 107 -11.78 -7.86 13.53
C ARG A 107 -11.65 -8.80 14.71
N TYR A 108 -10.61 -8.60 15.51
CA TYR A 108 -10.28 -9.42 16.67
C TYR A 108 -10.69 -8.71 17.96
N THR A 109 -11.14 -9.51 18.92
CA THR A 109 -11.56 -9.06 20.26
C THR A 109 -11.11 -10.08 21.29
N CYS A 110 -10.51 -9.63 22.37
CA CYS A 110 -10.13 -10.49 23.48
C CYS A 110 -11.30 -10.65 24.47
N GLY A 111 -11.26 -11.74 25.23
CA GLY A 111 -12.16 -11.97 26.36
C GLY A 111 -11.85 -11.02 27.52
N GLU A 112 -12.72 -11.04 28.52
CA GLU A 112 -12.55 -10.25 29.74
C GLU A 112 -11.22 -10.58 30.44
N GLY A 113 -10.50 -9.54 30.90
CA GLY A 113 -9.20 -9.68 31.55
C GLY A 113 -7.99 -9.83 30.60
N TYR A 114 -8.21 -9.81 29.28
CA TYR A 114 -7.15 -9.92 28.28
C TYR A 114 -7.07 -8.67 27.40
N ILE A 115 -5.84 -8.28 27.07
CA ILE A 115 -5.52 -7.15 26.19
C ILE A 115 -5.04 -7.68 24.85
N LEU A 116 -5.52 -7.06 23.77
CA LEU A 116 -5.12 -7.42 22.42
C LEU A 116 -3.73 -6.87 22.10
N SER A 117 -2.80 -7.77 21.79
CA SER A 117 -1.43 -7.47 21.38
C SER A 117 -1.27 -7.67 19.87
N GLY A 118 -0.75 -6.64 19.20
CA GLY A 118 -0.66 -6.59 17.73
C GLY A 118 -1.80 -5.82 17.08
N HIS A 119 -2.08 -6.11 15.81
CA HIS A 119 -3.07 -5.36 15.04
C HIS A 119 -4.49 -5.91 15.29
N PRO A 120 -5.47 -5.06 15.65
CA PRO A 120 -6.84 -5.49 15.96
C PRO A 120 -7.61 -6.00 14.75
N GLU A 121 -7.08 -5.75 13.55
CA GLU A 121 -7.72 -6.15 12.31
C GLU A 121 -6.73 -6.67 11.27
N ARG A 122 -7.23 -7.62 10.47
CA ARG A 122 -6.53 -8.13 9.30
C ARG A 122 -7.42 -8.01 8.07
N ARG A 123 -6.84 -7.74 6.92
CA ARG A 123 -7.55 -7.59 5.65
C ARG A 123 -7.27 -8.76 4.71
N CYS A 124 -8.29 -9.26 4.04
CA CYS A 124 -8.12 -10.29 3.02
C CYS A 124 -7.47 -9.68 1.77
N GLN A 125 -6.30 -10.19 1.39
CA GLN A 125 -5.46 -9.61 0.34
C GLN A 125 -5.52 -10.44 -0.97
N GLY A 126 -4.92 -9.91 -2.04
CA GLY A 126 -5.12 -10.39 -3.40
C GLY A 126 -4.60 -11.80 -3.69
N ASP A 127 -3.62 -12.25 -2.91
CA ASP A 127 -3.05 -13.62 -2.92
C ASP A 127 -3.96 -14.63 -2.21
N GLY A 128 -4.99 -14.18 -1.49
CA GLY A 128 -5.85 -15.04 -0.67
C GLY A 128 -5.31 -15.25 0.74
N ARG A 129 -4.39 -14.41 1.21
CA ARG A 129 -3.93 -14.42 2.60
C ARG A 129 -4.43 -13.20 3.34
N TRP A 130 -4.58 -13.35 4.65
CA TRP A 130 -4.89 -12.25 5.54
C TRP A 130 -3.63 -11.44 5.84
N SER A 131 -3.75 -10.12 5.84
CA SER A 131 -2.63 -9.21 6.08
C SER A 131 -1.99 -9.45 7.45
N GLY A 132 -0.67 -9.32 7.53
CA GLY A 132 0.07 -9.37 8.79
C GLY A 132 -0.07 -10.69 9.54
N ARG A 133 0.37 -10.68 10.80
CA ARG A 133 0.28 -11.82 11.71
C ARG A 133 -1.03 -11.78 12.49
N SER A 134 -1.44 -12.94 13.02
CA SER A 134 -2.58 -12.98 13.96
C SER A 134 -2.19 -12.23 15.23
N PRO A 135 -3.08 -11.39 15.80
CA PRO A 135 -2.85 -10.84 17.13
C PRO A 135 -2.93 -11.93 18.20
N THR A 136 -2.41 -11.61 19.38
CA THR A 136 -2.49 -12.41 20.61
C THR A 136 -3.37 -11.71 21.64
N CYS A 137 -3.94 -12.49 22.56
CA CYS A 137 -4.65 -11.97 23.73
C CYS A 137 -3.82 -12.31 24.95
N GLU A 138 -3.20 -11.30 25.52
CA GLU A 138 -2.28 -11.39 26.66
C GLU A 138 -2.98 -10.93 27.92
N THR A 139 -2.58 -11.45 29.08
CA THR A 139 -3.05 -10.86 30.33
C THR A 139 -2.49 -9.45 30.48
N GLU A 140 -3.17 -8.59 31.25
CA GLU A 140 -2.71 -7.21 31.45
C GLU A 140 -1.26 -7.13 31.97
N GLY A 141 -0.86 -8.07 32.84
CA GLY A 141 0.50 -8.16 33.36
C GLY A 141 1.55 -8.62 32.33
N GLU A 142 1.19 -9.48 31.39
CA GLU A 142 2.11 -9.90 30.31
C GLU A 142 2.29 -8.76 29.29
N TRP A 143 1.19 -8.10 28.92
CA TRP A 143 1.18 -7.04 27.92
C TRP A 143 2.01 -5.82 28.33
N THR A 144 1.98 -5.44 29.61
CA THR A 144 2.78 -4.33 30.14
C THR A 144 4.29 -4.63 30.05
N LEU A 145 4.71 -5.83 30.45
CA LEU A 145 6.11 -6.26 30.40
C LEU A 145 6.66 -6.29 28.97
N ASP A 146 5.87 -6.74 28.01
CA ASP A 146 6.27 -6.77 26.59
C ASP A 146 6.45 -5.36 26.01
N ARG A 147 5.64 -4.40 26.44
CA ARG A 147 5.77 -2.99 26.03
C ARG A 147 6.97 -2.28 26.64
N GLU A 148 7.34 -2.60 27.87
CA GLU A 148 8.53 -2.06 28.52
C GLU A 148 9.81 -2.59 27.86
N ARG A 149 9.83 -3.89 27.53
CA ARG A 149 10.95 -4.53 26.83
C ARG A 149 11.17 -3.99 25.42
N SER A 150 10.10 -3.56 24.75
CA SER A 150 10.18 -2.97 23.40
C SER A 150 10.71 -1.53 23.36
N GLN A 151 10.95 -0.91 24.52
CA GLN A 151 11.50 0.45 24.67
C GLN A 151 12.97 0.46 25.13
N LEU A 152 13.58 -0.71 25.29
CA LEU A 152 15.00 -0.94 25.55
C LEU A 152 15.70 -1.41 24.27
#